data_AF-A0A7R9W106-F1
#
_entry.id   AF-A0A7R9W106-F1
#
_cell.length_a   1.000
_cell.length_b   1.000
_cell.length_c   1.000
_cell.angle_alpha   90.00
_cell.angle_beta   90.00
_cell.angle_gamma   90.00
#
_symmetry.space_group_name_H-M   'P 1'
#
loop_
_entity.id
_entity.type
_entity.pdbx_description
1 polymer ?
#
loop_
_entity_poly.entity_id
_entity_poly.type
_entity_poly.pdbx_seq_one_letter_code
_entity_poly.pdbx_strand_id
1 'polypeptide(L)'
;DVEFSVSDGKIHILQSRPITSLYPLPPNLPTEPLGVMFGFHLVQGVFEPFSPLGHTAIREVLLGVSRLFGAKENLKAQTFLLESGMRVWINITGILRHPRGRKLYLRAAQGIDPTVPQILSDVLTDPQL
;
A
#
# COMPACT_ATOMS: atom_id res chain seq x y z
N ASP A 1 -2.71 -14.79 -17.21
CA ASP A 1 -3.60 -14.77 -18.39
C ASP A 1 -3.56 -16.14 -19.02
N VAL A 2 -4.72 -16.80 -19.15
CA VAL A 2 -4.82 -18.22 -19.51
C VAL A 2 -5.90 -18.40 -20.56
N GLU A 3 -5.51 -18.97 -21.69
CA GLU A 3 -6.42 -19.34 -22.76
C GLU A 3 -6.70 -20.84 -22.65
N PHE A 4 -7.98 -21.22 -22.66
CA PHE A 4 -8.40 -22.60 -22.52
C PHE A 4 -9.58 -22.92 -23.44
N SER A 5 -9.74 -24.21 -23.78
CA SER A 5 -10.91 -24.74 -24.48
C SER A 5 -11.55 -25.87 -23.67
N VAL A 6 -12.80 -26.19 -24.00
CA VAL A 6 -13.53 -27.31 -23.41
C VAL A 6 -13.95 -28.26 -24.52
N SER A 7 -13.58 -29.54 -24.40
CA SER A 7 -13.99 -30.62 -25.32
C SER A 7 -14.23 -31.90 -24.53
N ASP A 8 -15.31 -32.63 -24.83
CA ASP A 8 -15.67 -33.90 -24.17
C ASP A 8 -15.68 -33.83 -22.63
N GLY A 9 -16.13 -32.70 -22.09
CA GLY A 9 -16.16 -32.45 -20.65
C GLY A 9 -14.78 -32.22 -20.01
N LYS A 10 -13.73 -32.01 -20.80
CA LYS A 10 -12.36 -31.74 -20.34
C LYS A 10 -11.92 -30.32 -20.69
N ILE A 11 -11.16 -29.71 -19.79
CA ILE A 11 -10.52 -28.40 -20.00
C ILE A 11 -9.11 -28.64 -20.57
N HIS A 12 -8.80 -27.97 -21.67
CA HIS A 12 -7.47 -27.97 -22.29
C HIS A 12 -6.87 -26.57 -22.19
N ILE A 13 -5.66 -26.45 -21.66
CA ILE A 13 -4.92 -25.20 -21.65
C ILE A 13 -4.23 -25.03 -22.99
N LEU A 14 -4.54 -23.94 -23.68
CA LEU A 14 -3.98 -23.61 -24.99
C LEU A 14 -2.76 -22.69 -24.85
N GLN A 15 -2.83 -21.76 -23.90
CA GLN A 15 -1.77 -20.80 -23.65
C GLN A 15 -1.81 -20.31 -22.20
N SER A 16 -0.63 -20.02 -21.63
CA SER A 16 -0.50 -19.38 -20.32
C SER A 16 0.59 -18.31 -20.36
N ARG A 17 0.28 -17.11 -19.87
CA ARG A 17 1.18 -15.95 -19.82
C ARG A 17 1.10 -15.25 -18.47
N PRO A 18 2.22 -14.68 -17.98
CA PRO A 18 2.19 -13.83 -16.79
C PRO A 18 1.39 -12.55 -17.06
N ILE A 19 0.67 -12.06 -16.06
CA ILE A 19 0.07 -10.72 -16.10
C ILE A 19 1.19 -9.72 -15.75
N THR A 20 1.51 -8.82 -16.67
CA THR A 20 2.61 -7.85 -16.53
C THR A 20 2.15 -6.43 -16.19
N SER A 21 0.83 -6.23 -16.03
CA SER A 21 0.20 -4.93 -15.80
C SER A 21 -0.23 -4.68 -14.35
N LEU A 22 -0.09 -5.66 -13.45
CA LEU A 22 -0.43 -5.48 -12.04
C LEU A 22 0.56 -4.53 -11.37
N TYR A 23 0.04 -3.67 -10.49
CA TYR A 23 0.90 -2.90 -9.61
C TYR A 23 1.54 -3.84 -8.57
N PRO A 24 2.87 -3.81 -8.38
CA PRO A 24 3.52 -4.73 -7.46
C PRO A 24 3.07 -4.47 -6.01
N LEU A 25 3.06 -5.52 -5.19
CA LEU A 25 2.90 -5.37 -3.74
C LEU A 25 4.26 -5.13 -3.08
N PRO A 26 4.30 -4.43 -1.93
CA PRO A 26 5.52 -4.37 -1.15
C PRO A 26 6.04 -5.78 -0.79
N PRO A 27 7.36 -6.00 -0.82
CA PRO A 27 7.93 -7.31 -0.52
C PRO A 27 7.65 -7.70 0.94
N ASN A 28 7.43 -8.99 1.19
CA ASN A 28 7.21 -9.57 2.52
C ASN A 28 5.99 -9.04 3.28
N LEU A 29 5.02 -8.43 2.58
CA LEU A 29 3.75 -8.09 3.20
C LEU A 29 2.96 -9.39 3.50
N PRO A 30 2.47 -9.61 4.73
CA PRO A 30 1.56 -10.71 4.99
C PRO A 30 0.28 -10.54 4.15
N THR A 31 -0.23 -11.63 3.60
CA THR A 31 -1.49 -11.64 2.84
C THR A 31 -2.71 -11.49 3.74
N GLU A 32 -2.60 -11.93 4.99
CA GLU A 32 -3.64 -11.84 6.01
C GLU A 32 -3.00 -11.50 7.37
N PRO A 33 -3.72 -10.76 8.25
CA PRO A 33 -5.00 -10.10 8.01
C PRO A 33 -4.88 -8.88 7.08
N LEU A 34 -6.00 -8.29 6.65
CA LEU A 34 -6.03 -7.19 5.69
C LEU A 34 -5.12 -6.02 6.13
N GLY A 35 -4.23 -5.61 5.21
CA GLY A 35 -3.33 -4.46 5.37
C GLY A 35 -3.75 -3.30 4.48
N VAL A 36 -3.67 -2.08 5.01
CA VAL A 36 -4.00 -0.84 4.29
C VAL A 36 -2.76 0.05 4.22
N MET A 37 -2.37 0.38 3.00
CA MET A 37 -1.23 1.26 2.70
C MET A 37 -1.72 2.54 2.04
N PHE A 38 -1.09 3.65 2.41
CA PHE A 38 -1.34 4.95 1.84
C PHE A 38 -0.14 5.40 1.00
N GLY A 39 -0.38 5.81 -0.24
CA GLY A 39 0.68 6.30 -1.12
C GLY A 39 1.17 7.69 -0.70
N PHE A 40 2.41 7.83 -0.25
CA PHE A 40 2.99 9.14 0.10
C PHE A 40 3.00 10.11 -1.10
N HIS A 41 3.18 9.55 -2.30
CA HIS A 41 3.14 10.26 -3.58
C HIS A 41 1.83 11.04 -3.81
N LEU A 42 0.70 10.60 -3.25
CA LEU A 42 -0.58 11.27 -3.35
C LEU A 42 -0.57 12.65 -2.69
N VAL A 43 0.12 12.79 -1.54
CA VAL A 43 0.23 14.06 -0.83
C VAL A 43 1.17 15.03 -1.54
N GLN A 44 2.22 14.50 -2.18
CA GLN A 44 3.21 15.30 -2.89
C GLN A 44 2.78 15.70 -4.30
N GLY A 45 1.78 14.99 -4.87
CA GLY A 45 1.37 15.18 -6.26
C GLY A 45 2.39 14.68 -7.30
N VAL A 46 3.34 13.83 -6.88
CA VAL A 46 4.40 13.27 -7.75
C VAL A 46 4.08 11.83 -8.07
N PHE A 47 3.48 11.57 -9.22
CA PHE A 47 2.99 10.23 -9.57
C PHE A 47 4.04 9.37 -10.24
N GLU A 48 5.15 9.92 -10.69
CA GLU A 48 6.23 9.19 -11.35
C GLU A 48 7.05 8.35 -10.36
N PRO A 49 7.69 7.26 -10.83
CA PRO A 49 8.70 6.53 -10.07
C PRO A 49 9.83 7.45 -9.55
N PHE A 50 10.21 7.31 -8.28
CA PHE A 50 11.42 7.95 -7.78
C PHE A 50 12.66 7.17 -8.23
N SER A 51 13.78 7.85 -8.46
CA SER A 51 15.05 7.16 -8.67
C SER A 51 15.45 6.35 -7.42
N PRO A 52 16.28 5.30 -7.54
CA PRO A 52 16.71 4.51 -6.38
C PRO A 52 17.32 5.37 -5.26
N LEU A 53 18.10 6.41 -5.62
CA LEU A 53 18.65 7.36 -4.67
C LEU A 53 17.56 8.26 -4.05
N GLY A 54 16.67 8.82 -4.87
CA GLY A 54 15.58 9.68 -4.38
C GLY A 54 14.66 8.95 -3.42
N HIS A 55 14.35 7.69 -3.73
CA HIS A 55 13.56 6.83 -2.86
C HIS A 55 14.20 6.62 -1.48
N THR A 56 15.52 6.35 -1.46
CA THR A 56 16.28 6.19 -0.21
C THR A 56 16.30 7.50 0.58
N ALA A 57 16.55 8.62 -0.08
CA ALA A 57 16.59 9.94 0.55
C ALA A 57 15.23 10.31 1.20
N ILE A 58 14.11 10.09 0.49
CA ILE A 58 12.77 10.36 1.03
C ILE A 58 12.50 9.50 2.27
N ARG A 59 12.84 8.21 2.23
CA ARG A 59 12.64 7.31 3.37
C ARG A 59 13.48 7.70 4.59
N GLU A 60 14.73 8.10 4.38
CA GLU A 60 15.60 8.62 5.44
C GLU A 60 15.02 9.89 6.08
N VAL A 61 14.52 10.83 5.27
CA VAL A 61 13.87 12.05 5.77
C VAL A 61 12.63 11.71 6.59
N LEU A 62 11.74 10.84 6.07
CA LEU A 62 10.53 10.43 6.78
C LEU A 62 10.84 9.69 8.10
N LEU A 63 11.91 8.89 8.15
CA LEU A 63 12.37 8.26 9.39
C LEU A 63 13.02 9.24 10.35
N GLY A 64 13.73 10.25 9.85
CA GLY A 64 14.20 11.37 10.65
C GLY A 64 13.05 12.07 11.36
N VAL A 65 11.94 12.32 10.64
CA VAL A 65 10.73 12.90 11.22
C VAL A 65 10.12 11.99 12.29
N SER A 66 10.02 10.68 12.04
CA SER A 66 9.43 9.76 13.04
C SER A 66 10.25 9.68 14.33
N ARG A 67 11.58 9.83 14.26
CA ARG A 67 12.46 9.91 15.44
C ARG A 67 12.17 11.13 16.31
N LEU A 68 11.75 12.26 15.73
CA LEU A 68 11.31 13.44 16.49
C LEU A 68 10.07 13.15 17.35
N PHE A 69 9.29 12.15 16.96
CA PHE A 69 8.11 11.67 17.70
C PHE A 69 8.42 10.43 18.56
N GLY A 70 9.69 10.12 18.81
CA GLY A 70 10.13 9.06 19.72
C GLY A 70 10.26 7.67 19.11
N ALA A 71 10.13 7.51 17.79
CA ALA A 71 10.42 6.25 17.13
C ALA A 71 11.93 5.92 17.23
N LYS A 72 12.28 4.69 17.60
CA LYS A 72 13.68 4.23 17.74
C LYS A 72 14.18 3.46 16.52
N GLU A 73 13.35 3.33 15.50
CA GLU A 73 13.62 2.47 14.35
C GLU A 73 14.62 3.10 13.36
N ASN A 74 15.34 2.23 12.66
CA ASN A 74 16.13 2.57 11.47
C ASN A 74 15.43 2.03 10.21
N LEU A 75 15.93 2.35 9.01
CA LEU A 75 15.30 1.92 7.75
C LEU A 75 15.07 0.42 7.63
N LYS A 76 15.93 -0.39 8.26
CA LYS A 76 15.88 -1.85 8.17
C LYS A 76 14.89 -2.46 9.16
N ALA A 77 14.71 -1.85 10.32
CA ALA A 77 13.87 -2.39 11.40
C ALA A 77 12.43 -1.88 11.37
N GLN A 78 12.19 -0.72 10.73
CA GLN A 78 10.86 -0.15 10.57
C GLN A 78 9.95 -0.99 9.65
N THR A 79 8.65 -0.99 9.94
CA THR A 79 7.62 -1.76 9.20
C THR A 79 6.54 -0.88 8.56
N PHE A 80 6.69 0.44 8.60
CA PHE A 80 5.64 1.40 8.24
C PHE A 80 5.91 2.18 6.95
N LEU A 81 7.16 2.30 6.49
CA LEU A 81 7.56 2.79 5.18
C LEU A 81 7.92 1.61 4.29
N LEU A 82 7.02 1.32 3.37
CA LEU A 82 7.10 0.23 2.42
C LEU A 82 7.47 0.78 1.04
N GLU A 83 8.15 -0.06 0.27
CA GLU A 83 8.55 0.24 -1.10
C GLU A 83 7.77 -0.65 -2.05
N SER A 84 7.14 -0.05 -3.05
CA SER A 84 6.61 -0.79 -4.18
C SER A 84 6.50 0.10 -5.41
N GLY A 85 6.84 -0.45 -6.59
CA GLY A 85 6.80 0.29 -7.85
C GLY A 85 7.60 1.59 -7.81
N MET A 86 8.72 1.62 -7.08
CA MET A 86 9.58 2.78 -6.84
C MET A 86 8.83 3.99 -6.23
N ARG A 87 7.80 3.72 -5.44
CA ARG A 87 7.05 4.71 -4.65
C ARG A 87 7.05 4.31 -3.18
N VAL A 88 6.93 5.32 -2.33
CA VAL A 88 6.83 5.13 -0.88
C VAL A 88 5.37 4.94 -0.48
N TRP A 89 5.13 3.86 0.26
CA TRP A 89 3.84 3.47 0.81
C TRP A 89 3.92 3.50 2.34
N ILE A 90 2.95 4.14 2.98
CA ILE A 90 2.86 4.25 4.44
C ILE A 90 1.84 3.23 4.94
N ASN A 91 2.25 2.29 5.78
CA ASN A 91 1.34 1.35 6.42
C ASN A 91 0.48 2.08 7.46
N ILE A 92 -0.82 2.22 7.18
CA ILE A 92 -1.79 2.89 8.06
C ILE A 92 -2.74 1.89 8.74
N THR A 93 -2.53 0.59 8.55
CA THR A 93 -3.37 -0.47 9.11
C THR A 93 -3.61 -0.29 10.61
N GLY A 94 -2.55 -0.06 11.40
CA GLY A 94 -2.65 0.15 12.84
C GLY A 94 -3.47 1.39 13.23
N ILE A 95 -3.44 2.44 12.40
CA ILE A 95 -4.24 3.65 12.62
C ILE A 95 -5.71 3.36 12.39
N LEU A 96 -6.03 2.63 11.32
CA LEU A 96 -7.42 2.30 10.96
C LEU A 96 -8.06 1.26 11.89
N ARG A 97 -7.27 0.34 12.44
CA ARG A 97 -7.71 -0.63 13.47
C ARG A 97 -8.14 0.03 14.78
N HIS A 98 -7.51 1.15 15.13
CA HIS A 98 -7.82 1.82 16.40
C HIS A 98 -8.99 2.81 16.22
N PRO A 99 -10.09 2.74 17.01
CA PRO A 99 -11.28 3.58 16.81
C PRO A 99 -10.99 5.10 16.78
N ARG A 100 -10.08 5.57 17.64
CA ARG A 100 -9.66 6.98 17.66
C ARG A 100 -8.78 7.34 16.46
N GLY A 101 -7.91 6.42 16.03
CA GLY A 101 -7.01 6.62 14.90
C GLY A 101 -7.78 6.71 13.60
N ARG A 102 -8.73 5.78 13.39
CA ARG A 102 -9.68 5.77 12.28
C ARG A 102 -10.41 7.10 12.13
N LYS A 103 -11.00 7.62 13.22
CA LYS A 103 -11.74 8.89 13.19
C LYS A 103 -10.84 10.08 12.85
N LEU A 104 -9.61 10.11 13.37
CA LEU A 104 -8.64 11.17 13.08
C LEU A 104 -8.17 11.12 11.63
N TYR A 105 -7.82 9.92 11.13
CA TYR A 105 -7.37 9.72 9.76
C TYR A 105 -8.45 10.10 8.75
N LEU A 106 -9.70 9.69 8.94
CA LEU A 106 -10.80 10.04 8.04
C LEU A 106 -11.03 11.56 7.94
N ARG A 107 -10.84 12.30 9.04
CA ARG A 107 -10.90 13.77 9.01
C ARG A 107 -9.72 14.39 8.26
N ALA A 108 -8.51 13.86 8.45
CA ALA A 108 -7.33 14.35 7.75
C ALA A 108 -7.39 14.04 6.24
N ALA A 109 -7.88 12.85 5.87
CA ALA A 109 -7.97 12.38 4.49
C ALA A 109 -8.86 13.27 3.60
N GLN A 110 -9.92 13.87 4.16
CA GLN A 110 -10.77 14.83 3.44
C GLN A 110 -10.00 16.03 2.88
N GLY A 111 -8.90 16.43 3.53
CA GLY A 111 -8.04 17.52 3.06
C GLY A 111 -6.98 17.10 2.03
N ILE A 112 -6.78 15.80 1.82
CA ILE A 112 -5.82 15.25 0.85
C ILE A 112 -6.54 14.93 -0.46
N ASP A 113 -7.59 14.12 -0.38
CA ASP A 113 -8.35 13.69 -1.54
C ASP A 113 -9.79 13.32 -1.12
N PRO A 114 -10.83 13.95 -1.69
CA PRO A 114 -12.22 13.68 -1.35
C PRO A 114 -12.70 12.27 -1.74
N THR A 115 -11.97 11.52 -2.58
CA THR A 115 -12.30 10.14 -2.96
C THR A 115 -11.83 9.11 -1.93
N VAL A 116 -10.81 9.43 -1.14
CA VAL A 116 -10.24 8.52 -0.12
C VAL A 116 -11.28 8.07 0.92
N PRO A 117 -12.15 8.93 1.46
CA PRO A 117 -13.22 8.50 2.38
C PRO A 117 -14.19 7.47 1.79
N GLN A 118 -14.44 7.51 0.47
CA GLN A 118 -15.35 6.57 -0.21
C GLN A 118 -14.69 5.18 -0.35
N ILE A 119 -13.42 5.14 -0.75
CA ILE A 119 -12.66 3.88 -0.83
C ILE A 119 -12.50 3.28 0.57
N LEU A 120 -12.23 4.13 1.57
CA LEU A 120 -12.08 3.67 2.95
C LEU A 120 -13.39 3.17 3.55
N SER A 121 -14.56 3.72 3.19
CA SER A 121 -15.82 3.22 3.77
C SER A 121 -16.01 1.73 3.50
N ASP A 122 -15.65 1.25 2.31
CA ASP A 122 -15.77 -0.16 1.95
C ASP A 122 -14.74 -1.00 2.71
N VAL A 123 -13.47 -0.59 2.69
CA VAL A 123 -12.36 -1.26 3.41
C VAL A 123 -12.64 -1.37 4.92
N LEU A 124 -13.27 -0.34 5.49
CA LEU A 124 -13.56 -0.28 6.92
C LEU A 124 -14.76 -1.15 7.37
N THR A 125 -15.49 -1.76 6.42
CA THR A 125 -16.52 -2.77 6.69
C THR A 125 -15.97 -4.20 6.65
N ASP A 126 -14.73 -4.38 6.19
CA ASP A 126 -14.10 -5.70 6.10
C ASP A 126 -13.84 -6.26 7.51
N PRO A 127 -14.34 -7.47 7.84
CA PRO A 127 -14.15 -8.09 9.16
C PRO A 127 -12.71 -8.52 9.45
N GLN A 128 -11.84 -8.57 8.43
CA GLN A 128 -10.42 -8.89 8.59
C GLN A 128 -9.55 -7.65 8.85
N LEU A 129 -10.13 -6.45 8.79
CA LEU A 129 -9.41 -5.22 9.09
C LEU A 129 -9.21 -5.02 10.59
#